data_AF-A0A5K0W7P4-F1
#
_entry.id   AF-A0A5K0W7P4-F1
#
_cell.length_a   1.000
_cell.length_b   1.000
_cell.length_c   1.000
_cell.angle_alpha   90.00
_cell.angle_beta   90.00
_cell.angle_gamma   90.00
#
_symmetry.space_group_name_H-M   'P 1'
#
loop_
_entity.id
_entity.type
_entity.pdbx_description
1 polymer ?
#
loop_
_entity_poly.entity_id
_entity_poly.type
_entity_poly.pdbx_seq_one_letter_code
_entity_poly.pdbx_strand_id
1 'polypeptide(L)' 'LYVQSLGLSATDLNQGVVYGVRTEETAMHEDLVNRFDYDAVYGTALNRFCVQAAVGHPLTVYGKGGQ' A
#
# COMPACT_ATOMS: atom_id res chain seq x y z
N LEU A 1 15.30 14.47 -18.06
CA LEU A 1 15.76 15.81 -18.50
C LEU A 1 16.58 16.52 -17.42
N TYR A 2 16.06 16.79 -16.23
CA TYR A 2 16.81 17.48 -15.16
C TYR A 2 18.08 16.77 -14.67
N VAL A 3 18.03 15.45 -14.47
CA VAL A 3 19.19 14.64 -14.06
C VAL A 3 20.35 14.84 -15.05
N GLN A 4 20.05 14.88 -16.34
CA GLN A 4 21.04 15.09 -17.40
C GLN A 4 21.47 16.56 -17.54
N SER A 5 20.54 17.52 -17.41
CA SER A 5 20.83 18.94 -17.64
C SER A 5 21.49 19.65 -16.45
N LEU A 6 21.32 19.13 -15.23
CA LEU A 6 21.84 19.72 -13.99
C LEU A 6 22.87 18.83 -13.28
N GLY A 7 23.20 17.65 -13.82
CA GLY A 7 24.19 16.74 -13.25
C GLY A 7 23.79 16.14 -11.89
N LEU A 8 22.49 16.01 -11.63
CA LEU A 8 21.99 15.44 -10.37
C LEU A 8 22.15 13.91 -10.37
N SER A 9 22.31 13.30 -9.18
CA SER A 9 22.20 11.85 -9.00
C SER A 9 20.79 11.50 -8.52
N ALA A 10 20.14 10.55 -9.18
CA ALA A 10 18.79 10.11 -8.83
C ALA A 10 18.65 8.59 -9.02
N THR A 11 17.84 7.97 -8.18
CA THR A 11 17.42 6.57 -8.32
C THR A 11 15.91 6.54 -8.35
N ASP A 12 15.36 6.00 -9.42
CA ASP A 12 13.92 5.82 -9.57
C ASP A 12 13.54 4.42 -9.08
N LEU A 13 12.62 4.35 -8.13
CA LEU A 13 12.14 3.10 -7.54
C LEU A 13 10.72 2.85 -8.02
N ASN A 14 10.60 2.00 -9.04
CA ASN A 14 9.32 1.58 -9.60
C ASN A 14 8.62 0.55 -8.71
N GLN A 15 8.16 0.99 -7.54
CA GLN A 15 7.55 0.14 -6.53
C GLN A 15 6.17 -0.35 -6.96
N GLY A 16 5.89 -1.62 -6.68
CA GLY A 16 4.56 -2.21 -6.84
C GLY A 16 3.60 -1.86 -5.70
N VAL A 17 2.50 -2.60 -5.62
CA VAL A 17 1.50 -2.42 -4.56
C VAL A 17 2.07 -2.84 -3.20
N VAL A 18 1.97 -1.96 -2.20
CA VAL A 18 2.35 -2.23 -0.81
C VAL A 18 1.19 -2.88 -0.06
N TYR A 19 1.52 -3.79 0.85
CA TYR A 19 0.59 -4.48 1.74
C TYR A 19 1.15 -4.61 3.16
N GLY A 20 0.26 -4.77 4.14
CA GLY A 20 0.61 -4.81 5.57
C GLY A 20 0.64 -3.43 6.23
N VAL A 21 0.80 -3.43 7.56
CA VAL A 21 0.79 -2.22 8.40
C VAL A 21 1.92 -2.17 9.43
N ARG A 22 2.46 -3.33 9.84
CA ARG A 22 3.47 -3.42 10.90
C ARG A 22 4.88 -3.56 10.33
N THR A 23 5.79 -2.80 10.89
CA THR A 23 7.25 -3.00 10.86
C THR A 23 7.73 -3.24 12.29
N GLU A 24 9.00 -3.54 12.48
CA GLU A 24 9.56 -3.69 13.83
C GLU A 24 9.39 -2.40 14.66
N GLU A 25 9.64 -1.24 14.05
CA GLU A 25 9.61 0.07 14.70
C GLU A 25 8.18 0.50 15.05
N THR A 26 7.25 0.35 14.10
CA THR A 26 5.83 0.75 14.30
C THR A 26 5.11 -0.19 15.26
N ALA A 27 5.67 -1.37 15.54
CA ALA A 27 5.15 -2.30 16.55
C ALA A 27 5.66 -2.01 17.97
N MET A 28 6.60 -1.07 18.16
CA MET A 28 7.21 -0.80 19.47
C MET A 28 6.28 -0.07 20.45
N HIS A 29 5.35 0.76 19.95
CA HIS A 29 4.45 1.57 20.78
C HIS A 29 3.16 1.92 20.05
N GLU A 30 2.05 2.10 20.76
CA GLU A 30 0.74 2.42 20.17
C GLU A 30 0.72 3.77 19.43
N ASP A 31 1.48 4.76 19.91
CA ASP A 31 1.64 6.05 19.24
C ASP A 31 2.43 6.00 17.93
N LEU A 32 3.09 4.86 17.63
CA LEU A 32 3.88 4.65 16.41
C LEU A 32 3.12 3.85 15.34
N VAL A 33 1.84 3.55 15.59
CA VAL A 33 1.01 2.77 14.66
C VAL A 33 0.90 3.50 13.32
N ASN A 34 1.19 2.77 12.25
CA ASN A 34 1.05 3.27 10.88
C ASN A 34 -0.41 3.21 10.41
N ARG A 35 -0.73 3.98 9.36
CA ARG A 35 -2.05 3.96 8.73
C ARG A 35 -2.34 2.62 8.03
N PHE A 36 -3.61 2.23 8.01
CA PHE A 36 -4.10 1.07 7.27
C PHE A 36 -5.38 1.40 6.51
N ASP A 37 -5.23 1.77 5.24
CA ASP A 37 -6.33 2.22 4.40
C ASP A 37 -7.07 1.04 3.75
N TYR A 38 -8.39 1.05 3.86
CA TYR A 38 -9.30 0.03 3.31
C TYR A 38 -10.47 0.63 2.52
N ASP A 39 -10.54 1.95 2.42
CA ASP A 39 -11.54 2.62 1.61
C ASP A 39 -11.28 2.41 0.11
N ALA A 40 -12.25 2.80 -0.71
CA ALA A 40 -12.18 2.59 -2.15
C ALA A 40 -11.22 3.54 -2.89
N VAL A 41 -10.73 4.59 -2.22
CA VAL A 41 -9.93 5.68 -2.80
C VAL A 41 -8.43 5.43 -2.56
N TYR A 42 -8.02 5.18 -1.32
CA TYR A 42 -6.60 4.99 -0.96
C TYR A 42 -6.21 3.54 -0.67
N GLY A 43 -7.18 2.69 -0.33
CA GLY A 43 -6.91 1.29 -0.02
C GLY A 43 -6.43 0.48 -1.22
N THR A 44 -5.36 -0.29 -1.03
CA THR A 44 -4.82 -1.21 -2.05
C THR A 44 -5.45 -2.60 -1.95
N ALA A 45 -5.36 -3.38 -3.02
CA ALA A 45 -6.12 -4.62 -3.18
C ALA A 45 -6.00 -5.59 -1.99
N LEU A 46 -4.79 -5.97 -1.59
CA LEU A 46 -4.61 -6.95 -0.52
C LEU A 46 -5.06 -6.42 0.85
N ASN A 47 -4.74 -5.17 1.18
CA ASN A 47 -5.17 -4.55 2.44
C ASN A 47 -6.71 -4.48 2.52
N ARG A 48 -7.37 -4.08 1.43
CA ARG A 48 -8.84 -4.08 1.33
C ARG A 48 -9.43 -5.47 1.48
N PHE A 49 -8.86 -6.47 0.82
CA PHE A 49 -9.34 -7.85 0.91
C PHE A 49 -9.21 -8.40 2.33
N CYS A 50 -8.11 -8.09 3.03
CA CYS A 50 -7.95 -8.45 4.44
C CYS A 50 -9.06 -7.85 5.32
N VAL A 51 -9.39 -6.56 5.16
CA VAL A 51 -10.49 -5.94 5.93
C VAL A 51 -11.84 -6.53 5.54
N GLN A 52 -12.11 -6.69 4.24
CA GLN A 52 -13.36 -7.25 3.74
C GLN A 52 -13.60 -8.65 4.30
N ALA A 53 -12.59 -9.53 4.26
CA ALA A 53 -12.66 -10.85 4.85
C ALA A 53 -12.90 -10.81 6.36
N ALA A 54 -12.20 -9.92 7.09
CA ALA A 54 -12.34 -9.79 8.54
C ALA A 54 -13.74 -9.34 8.98
N VAL A 55 -14.41 -8.48 8.20
CA VAL A 55 -15.77 -7.99 8.49
C VAL A 55 -16.87 -8.81 7.82
N GLY A 56 -16.54 -9.90 7.13
CA GLY A 56 -17.49 -10.76 6.43
C GLY A 56 -18.08 -10.15 5.15
N HIS A 57 -17.47 -9.10 4.60
CA HIS A 57 -17.85 -8.52 3.32
C HIS A 57 -17.25 -9.35 2.17
N PRO A 58 -18.02 -9.69 1.11
CA PRO A 58 -17.47 -10.36 -0.07
C PRO A 58 -16.28 -9.60 -0.69
N LEU A 59 -15.26 -10.32 -1.15
CA LEU A 59 -14.09 -9.67 -1.74
C LEU A 59 -14.45 -8.90 -3.01
N THR A 60 -14.07 -7.63 -3.09
CA THR A 60 -14.40 -6.77 -4.23
C THR A 60 -13.41 -6.98 -5.38
N VAL A 61 -13.53 -8.12 -6.08
CA VAL A 61 -12.76 -8.40 -7.30
C VAL A 61 -13.30 -7.53 -8.45
N TYR A 62 -12.40 -6.81 -9.13
CA TYR A 62 -12.79 -5.97 -10.27
C TYR A 62 -12.70 -6.75 -11.58
N GLY A 63 -13.80 -6.75 -12.34
CA GLY A 63 -13.88 -7.48 -13.61
C GLY A 63 -13.65 -8.98 -13.43
N LYS A 64 -12.71 -9.54 -14.19
CA LYS A 64 -12.34 -10.96 -14.13
C LYS A 64 -11.24 -11.26 -13.11
N GLY A 65 -10.59 -10.24 -12.52
CA GLY A 65 -9.50 -10.42 -11.55
C GLY A 65 -8.16 -10.86 -12.14
N GLY A 66 -7.84 -10.51 -13.39
CA GLY A 66 -6.62 -10.94 -14.09
C GLY A 66 -5.54 -9.86 -14.29
N GLN A 67 -5.68 -8.73 -13.59
CA GLN A 67 -4.67 -7.67 -13.55
C GLN A 67 -3.32 -8.13 -12.99
#